data_AF-A0A2E6P0R2-F1
#
_entry.id   AF-A0A2E6P0R2-F1
#
_cell.length_a   1.000
_cell.length_b   1.000
_cell.length_c   1.000
_cell.angle_alpha   90.00
_cell.angle_beta   90.00
_cell.angle_gamma   90.00
#
_symmetry.space_group_name_H-M   'P 1'
#
loop_
_entity.id
_entity.type
_entity.pdbx_description
1 polymer ?
#
loop_
_entity_poly.entity_id
_entity_poly.type
_entity_poly.pdbx_seq_one_letter_code
_entity_poly.pdbx_strand_id
1 'polypeptide(L)'
;METTPTKIAVIVILEAREHWLMLKRKYPPNKDLFAPVGGKLESGESPRHAAIREVYEETGITIETIHYKGLLVDSSPTDYNWTCFIYQANIQYITPPYCREGTLDWIPIDSLSELPTPVSDPYLYPLILSGKPFFLSATYSTENKLISLTEEISETKLYP
;
A
#
# COMPACT_ATOMS: atom_id res chain seq x y z
N MET A 1 9.81 -13.70 25.96
CA MET A 1 9.42 -13.93 24.56
C MET A 1 10.00 -12.79 23.77
N GLU A 2 10.84 -13.07 22.78
CA GLU A 2 11.40 -12.03 21.91
C GLU A 2 10.24 -11.49 21.07
N THR A 3 9.89 -10.21 21.22
CA THR A 3 8.78 -9.61 20.48
C THR A 3 9.25 -9.37 19.05
N THR A 4 8.60 -9.97 18.06
CA THR A 4 8.87 -9.65 16.67
C THR A 4 8.41 -8.22 16.40
N PRO A 5 9.30 -7.30 15.98
CA PRO A 5 8.94 -5.90 15.87
C PRO A 5 7.96 -5.67 14.71
N THR A 6 6.88 -4.94 14.98
CA THR A 6 5.98 -4.43 13.94
C THR A 6 6.73 -3.44 13.07
N LYS A 7 6.70 -3.67 11.75
CA LYS A 7 7.29 -2.78 10.75
C LYS A 7 6.28 -1.67 10.43
N ILE A 8 6.72 -0.43 10.36
CA ILE A 8 5.86 0.70 10.00
C ILE A 8 6.23 1.16 8.60
N ALA A 9 5.23 1.36 7.75
CA ALA A 9 5.40 1.72 6.36
C ALA A 9 4.34 2.71 5.88
N VAL A 10 4.53 3.21 4.68
CA VAL A 10 3.59 4.02 3.92
C VAL A 10 3.28 3.34 2.60
N ILE A 11 2.06 3.52 2.12
CA ILE A 11 1.64 3.18 0.76
C ILE A 11 1.02 4.45 0.18
N VAL A 12 1.47 4.86 -1.00
CA VAL A 12 1.05 6.10 -1.64
C VAL A 12 0.48 5.81 -3.02
N ILE A 13 -0.81 6.12 -3.19
CA ILE A 13 -1.50 6.03 -4.47
C ILE A 13 -1.20 7.30 -5.25
N LEU A 14 -0.54 7.16 -6.41
CA LEU A 14 -0.38 8.26 -7.36
C LEU A 14 -1.41 8.10 -8.46
N GLU A 15 -2.30 9.07 -8.58
CA GLU A 15 -3.42 9.02 -9.51
C GLU A 15 -3.32 10.09 -10.59
N ALA A 16 -3.61 9.71 -11.83
CA ALA A 16 -3.77 10.63 -12.95
C ALA A 16 -4.69 10.01 -14.01
N ARG A 17 -5.64 10.80 -14.53
CA ARG A 17 -6.53 10.41 -15.65
C ARG A 17 -7.26 9.07 -15.42
N GLU A 18 -7.82 8.84 -14.23
CA GLU A 18 -8.47 7.56 -13.86
C GLU A 18 -7.54 6.33 -13.91
N HIS A 19 -6.23 6.55 -13.75
CA HIS A 19 -5.23 5.50 -13.62
C HIS A 19 -4.45 5.67 -12.33
N TRP A 20 -4.01 4.55 -11.75
CA TRP A 20 -3.05 4.51 -10.66
C TRP A 20 -1.68 4.10 -11.18
N LEU A 21 -0.62 4.78 -10.73
CA LEU A 21 0.74 4.34 -11.00
C LEU A 21 1.09 3.20 -10.05
N MET A 22 1.25 2.00 -10.61
CA MET A 22 1.51 0.78 -9.86
C MET A 22 2.92 0.28 -10.13
N LEU A 23 3.60 -0.19 -9.10
CA LEU A 23 4.90 -0.84 -9.16
C LEU A 23 4.72 -2.36 -9.25
N LYS A 24 5.12 -2.94 -10.37
CA LYS A 24 5.33 -4.40 -10.48
C LYS A 24 6.67 -4.76 -9.86
N ARG A 25 6.65 -5.41 -8.69
CA ARG A 25 7.86 -5.64 -7.89
C ARG A 25 8.79 -6.67 -8.52
N LYS A 26 10.09 -6.37 -8.51
CA LYS A 26 11.16 -7.22 -9.05
C LYS A 26 11.68 -8.26 -8.06
N TYR A 27 11.56 -7.99 -6.76
CA TYR A 27 12.19 -8.77 -5.69
C TYR A 27 11.17 -9.41 -4.74
N PRO A 28 11.48 -10.57 -4.14
CA PRO A 28 10.66 -11.19 -3.09
C PRO A 28 10.45 -10.26 -1.88
N PRO A 29 9.39 -10.47 -1.07
CA PRO A 29 8.43 -11.57 -1.13
C PRO A 29 7.34 -11.39 -2.19
N ASN A 30 7.05 -10.16 -2.61
CA ASN A 30 5.93 -9.81 -3.49
C ASN A 30 6.34 -9.73 -4.97
N LYS A 31 7.33 -10.53 -5.39
CA LYS A 31 7.84 -10.51 -6.77
C LYS A 31 6.68 -10.77 -7.75
N ASP A 32 6.67 -10.03 -8.86
CA ASP A 32 5.67 -10.07 -9.93
C ASP A 32 4.25 -9.62 -9.53
N LEU A 33 4.03 -9.26 -8.26
CA LEU A 33 2.81 -8.60 -7.81
C LEU A 33 2.91 -7.08 -8.00
N PHE A 34 1.75 -6.47 -8.24
CA PHE A 34 1.60 -5.03 -8.30
C PHE A 34 1.26 -4.49 -6.92
N ALA A 35 1.82 -3.34 -6.59
CA ALA A 35 1.46 -2.55 -5.43
C ALA A 35 1.67 -1.06 -5.75
N PRO A 36 1.00 -0.14 -5.05
CA PRO A 36 1.37 1.26 -5.11
C PRO A 36 2.79 1.49 -4.56
N VAL A 37 3.34 2.67 -4.83
CA VAL A 37 4.67 3.07 -4.33
C VAL A 37 4.65 3.28 -2.82
N GLY A 38 5.80 3.13 -2.17
CA GLY A 38 5.93 3.31 -0.74
C GLY A 38 7.07 2.52 -0.12
N GLY A 39 7.19 2.61 1.19
CA GLY A 39 8.31 2.00 1.90
C GLY A 39 8.24 2.20 3.40
N LYS A 40 9.34 1.87 4.07
CA LYS A 40 9.39 1.88 5.54
C LYS A 40 9.64 3.30 6.05
N LEU A 41 9.12 3.58 7.24
CA LEU A 41 9.51 4.79 7.95
C LEU A 41 10.96 4.68 8.42
N GLU A 42 11.67 5.80 8.37
CA GLU A 42 12.96 5.98 9.03
C GLU A 42 12.80 6.43 10.49
N SER A 43 13.88 6.33 11.27
CA SER A 43 13.87 6.74 12.67
C SER A 43 13.61 8.24 12.83
N GLY A 44 12.59 8.60 13.62
CA GLY A 44 12.18 9.98 13.83
C GLY A 44 11.37 10.59 12.67
N GLU A 45 11.04 9.81 11.64
CA GLU A 45 10.27 10.26 10.50
C GLU A 45 8.76 10.18 10.76
N SER A 46 8.00 11.17 10.29
CA SER A 46 6.53 11.10 10.30
C SER A 46 6.02 10.29 9.10
N PRO A 47 4.88 9.59 9.18
CA PRO A 47 4.32 8.89 8.02
C PRO A 47 4.12 9.80 6.80
N ARG A 48 3.77 11.08 7.03
CA ARG A 48 3.61 12.05 5.94
C ARG A 48 4.94 12.35 5.24
N HIS A 49 6.04 12.49 6.01
CA HIS A 49 7.36 12.73 5.43
C HIS A 49 7.88 11.48 4.70
N ALA A 50 7.70 10.29 5.28
CA ALA A 50 8.03 9.03 4.63
C ALA A 50 7.30 8.89 3.29
N ALA A 51 6.00 9.18 3.23
CA ALA A 51 5.22 9.11 1.99
C ALA A 51 5.79 10.01 0.88
N ILE A 52 6.19 11.24 1.22
CA ILE A 52 6.78 12.18 0.24
C ILE A 52 8.16 11.70 -0.22
N ARG A 53 8.99 11.25 0.73
CA ARG A 53 10.33 10.72 0.45
C ARG A 53 10.27 9.49 -0.44
N GLU A 54 9.47 8.50 -0.10
CA GLU A 54 9.34 7.24 -0.85
C GLU A 54 8.84 7.47 -2.28
N VAL A 55 7.87 8.38 -2.47
CA VAL A 55 7.45 8.77 -3.83
C VAL A 55 8.63 9.33 -4.62
N TYR A 56 9.43 10.22 -4.03
CA TYR A 56 10.60 10.76 -4.71
C TYR A 56 11.67 9.69 -4.99
N GLU A 57 11.95 8.80 -4.05
CA GLU A 57 12.95 7.73 -4.21
C GLU A 57 12.58 6.72 -5.30
N GLU A 58 11.31 6.29 -5.34
CA GLU A 58 10.86 5.25 -6.28
C GLU A 58 10.51 5.80 -7.66
N THR A 59 10.13 7.07 -7.77
CA THR A 59 9.59 7.66 -9.01
C THR A 59 10.33 8.91 -9.49
N GLY A 60 11.13 9.57 -8.65
CA GLY A 60 11.70 10.88 -8.93
C GLY A 60 10.68 12.03 -8.94
N ILE A 61 9.40 11.76 -8.66
CA ILE A 61 8.33 12.76 -8.66
C ILE A 61 8.36 13.51 -7.32
N THR A 62 8.31 14.83 -7.39
CA THR A 62 8.13 15.67 -6.20
C THR A 62 6.65 15.95 -6.00
N ILE A 63 6.14 15.65 -4.80
CA ILE A 63 4.77 15.95 -4.39
C ILE A 63 4.78 16.74 -3.08
N GLU A 64 3.91 17.74 -2.97
CA GLU A 64 3.77 18.54 -1.76
C GLU A 64 2.47 18.21 -1.00
N THR A 65 1.41 17.89 -1.76
CA THR A 65 0.08 17.61 -1.24
C THR A 65 -0.22 16.13 -1.35
N ILE A 66 -0.44 15.51 -0.19
CA ILE A 66 -0.91 14.13 -0.05
C ILE A 66 -2.11 14.12 0.89
N HIS A 67 -3.06 13.24 0.63
CA HIS A 67 -4.27 13.05 1.41
C HIS A 67 -4.21 11.73 2.14
N TYR A 68 -4.40 11.74 3.45
CA TYR A 68 -4.53 10.50 4.23
C TYR A 68 -5.82 9.78 3.85
N LYS A 69 -5.73 8.47 3.67
CA LYS A 69 -6.85 7.61 3.25
C LYS A 69 -7.23 6.59 4.30
N GLY A 70 -6.27 6.06 5.05
CA GLY A 70 -6.59 5.06 6.04
C GLY A 70 -5.37 4.33 6.57
N LEU A 71 -5.65 3.32 7.37
CA LEU A 71 -4.66 2.46 7.99
C LEU A 71 -4.87 1.02 7.52
N LEU A 72 -3.80 0.32 7.16
CA LEU A 72 -3.78 -1.13 7.04
C LEU A 72 -2.88 -1.69 8.13
N VAL A 73 -3.37 -2.65 8.91
CA VAL A 73 -2.58 -3.40 9.88
C VAL A 73 -2.59 -4.87 9.50
N ASP A 74 -1.41 -5.44 9.24
CA ASP A 74 -1.21 -6.87 9.09
C ASP A 74 -0.66 -7.44 10.40
N SER A 75 -1.37 -8.39 11.00
CA SER A 75 -0.99 -9.07 12.25
C SER A 75 -0.72 -10.55 12.00
N SER A 76 0.43 -11.06 12.43
CA SER A 76 0.85 -12.45 12.25
C SER A 76 1.64 -12.97 13.45
N PRO A 77 1.54 -14.27 13.79
CA PRO A 77 2.48 -14.92 14.72
C PRO A 77 3.94 -14.95 14.23
N THR A 78 4.21 -14.61 12.96
CA THR A 78 5.56 -14.59 12.34
C THR A 78 6.19 -13.18 12.40
N ASP A 79 7.22 -12.92 11.59
CA ASP A 79 7.76 -11.55 11.39
C ASP A 79 6.99 -10.73 10.34
N TYR A 80 5.86 -11.26 9.86
CA TYR A 80 4.96 -10.59 8.93
C TYR A 80 3.97 -9.69 9.69
N ASN A 81 4.48 -8.64 10.33
CA ASN A 81 3.67 -7.66 11.06
C ASN A 81 3.91 -6.25 10.50
N TRP A 82 2.86 -5.60 10.02
CA TRP A 82 2.93 -4.30 9.36
C TRP A 82 1.88 -3.33 9.87
N THR A 83 2.27 -2.06 9.94
CA THR A 83 1.37 -0.91 10.11
C THR A 83 1.62 0.05 8.95
N CYS A 84 0.70 0.10 8.01
CA CYS A 84 0.81 0.81 6.75
C CYS A 84 -0.13 2.01 6.74
N PHE A 85 0.45 3.21 6.69
CA PHE A 85 -0.32 4.44 6.48
C PHE A 85 -0.59 4.65 5.00
N ILE A 86 -1.86 4.80 4.63
CA ILE A 86 -2.28 4.91 3.24
C ILE A 86 -2.49 6.38 2.90
N TYR A 87 -1.82 6.83 1.84
CA TYR A 87 -1.94 8.19 1.29
C TYR A 87 -2.31 8.14 -0.19
N GLN A 88 -2.83 9.25 -0.70
CA GLN A 88 -3.13 9.44 -2.11
C GLN A 88 -2.68 10.84 -2.55
N ALA A 89 -2.13 10.96 -3.76
CA ALA A 89 -1.81 12.21 -4.41
C ALA A 89 -2.27 12.20 -5.86
N ASN A 90 -2.87 13.31 -6.29
CA ASN A 90 -3.14 13.57 -7.69
C ASN A 90 -1.89 14.18 -8.33
N ILE A 91 -1.42 13.57 -9.42
CA ILE A 91 -0.24 14.02 -10.14
C ILE A 91 -0.56 14.21 -11.63
N GLN A 92 0.41 14.74 -12.37
CA GLN A 92 0.32 14.75 -13.82
C GLN A 92 0.53 13.34 -14.37
N TYR A 93 -0.18 13.02 -15.46
CA TYR A 93 0.09 11.79 -16.20
C TYR A 93 1.41 11.94 -16.93
N ILE A 94 2.42 11.18 -16.49
CA ILE A 94 3.79 11.21 -17.03
C ILE A 94 4.16 9.86 -17.62
N THR A 95 5.25 9.82 -18.41
CA THR A 95 5.89 8.55 -18.72
C THR A 95 6.36 7.89 -17.42
N PRO A 96 6.00 6.61 -17.16
CA PRO A 96 6.45 5.93 -15.96
C PRO A 96 7.98 5.99 -15.83
N PRO A 97 8.48 6.50 -14.69
CA PRO A 97 9.91 6.67 -14.49
C PRO A 97 10.60 5.34 -14.21
N TYR A 98 11.93 5.34 -14.24
CA TYR A 98 12.71 4.19 -13.79
C TYR A 98 12.57 4.02 -12.28
N CYS A 99 12.30 2.78 -11.85
CA CYS A 99 12.31 2.38 -10.46
C CYS A 99 13.31 1.25 -10.26
N ARG A 100 14.13 1.30 -9.20
CA ARG A 100 15.07 0.22 -8.88
C ARG A 100 14.36 -1.05 -8.39
N GLU A 101 13.19 -0.89 -7.76
CA GLU A 101 12.42 -1.98 -7.14
C GLU A 101 11.56 -2.76 -8.13
N GLY A 102 11.40 -2.30 -9.37
CA GLY A 102 10.45 -2.88 -10.30
C GLY A 102 10.19 -2.04 -11.54
N THR A 103 9.06 -2.33 -12.19
CA THR A 103 8.56 -1.55 -13.32
C THR A 103 7.31 -0.80 -12.88
N LEU A 104 7.28 0.51 -13.15
CA LEU A 104 6.11 1.34 -12.92
C LEU A 104 5.23 1.34 -14.16
N ASP A 105 3.92 1.16 -13.98
CA ASP A 105 2.93 1.16 -15.05
C ASP A 105 1.66 1.90 -14.61
N TRP A 106 1.04 2.64 -15.53
CA TRP A 106 -0.27 3.24 -15.30
C TRP A 106 -1.34 2.17 -15.51
N ILE A 107 -2.04 1.82 -14.44
CA ILE A 107 -3.12 0.84 -14.49
C ILE A 107 -4.46 1.56 -14.41
N PRO A 108 -5.38 1.34 -15.37
CA PRO A 108 -6.74 1.86 -15.28
C PRO A 108 -7.42 1.42 -13.98
N ILE A 109 -8.17 2.32 -13.33
CA ILE A 109 -8.86 2.01 -12.07
C ILE A 109 -9.84 0.84 -12.23
N ASP A 110 -10.50 0.74 -13.38
CA ASP A 110 -11.44 -0.34 -13.70
C ASP A 110 -10.78 -1.73 -13.87
N SER A 111 -9.45 -1.75 -14.04
CA SER A 111 -8.65 -2.96 -14.24
C SER A 111 -7.97 -3.43 -12.95
N LEU A 112 -8.08 -2.67 -11.85
CA LEU A 112 -7.41 -2.98 -10.57
C LEU A 112 -7.83 -4.33 -9.99
N SER A 113 -9.08 -4.77 -10.20
CA SER A 113 -9.59 -6.05 -9.69
C SER A 113 -8.96 -7.28 -10.35
N GLU A 114 -8.32 -7.11 -11.51
CA GLU A 114 -7.69 -8.18 -12.28
C GLU A 114 -6.17 -8.26 -12.05
N LEU A 115 -5.59 -7.27 -11.37
CA LEU A 115 -4.16 -7.23 -11.11
C LEU A 115 -3.74 -8.32 -10.10
N PRO A 116 -2.64 -9.03 -10.38
CA PRO A 116 -2.02 -9.86 -9.37
C PRO A 116 -1.41 -8.95 -8.29
N THR A 117 -1.99 -8.98 -7.10
CA THR A 117 -1.66 -8.12 -5.96
C THR A 117 -1.50 -8.97 -4.68
N PRO A 118 -0.95 -8.41 -3.59
CA PRO A 118 -1.03 -9.05 -2.27
C PRO A 118 -2.48 -9.38 -1.89
N VAL A 119 -2.68 -10.43 -1.07
CA VAL A 119 -4.02 -10.99 -0.81
C VAL A 119 -5.01 -10.01 -0.18
N SER A 120 -4.54 -8.99 0.56
CA SER A 120 -5.37 -7.97 1.20
C SER A 120 -5.73 -6.80 0.26
N ASP A 121 -4.93 -6.55 -0.78
CA ASP A 121 -5.06 -5.38 -1.66
C ASP A 121 -6.39 -5.30 -2.43
N PRO A 122 -6.99 -6.40 -2.94
CA PRO A 122 -8.31 -6.36 -3.58
C PRO A 122 -9.43 -5.83 -2.68
N TYR A 123 -9.25 -5.89 -1.35
CA TYR A 123 -10.18 -5.33 -0.37
C TYR A 123 -9.81 -3.90 0.04
N LEU A 124 -8.52 -3.55 -0.04
CA LEU A 124 -8.01 -2.21 0.23
C LEU A 124 -8.46 -1.20 -0.84
N TYR A 125 -8.38 -1.55 -2.12
CA TYR A 125 -8.62 -0.60 -3.20
C TYR A 125 -10.05 -0.04 -3.24
N PRO A 126 -11.12 -0.86 -3.04
CA PRO A 126 -12.47 -0.33 -2.90
C PRO A 126 -12.62 0.68 -1.75
N LEU A 127 -11.91 0.48 -0.64
CA LEU A 127 -11.93 1.40 0.50
C LEU A 127 -11.28 2.74 0.14
N ILE A 128 -10.15 2.72 -0.56
CA ILE A 128 -9.48 3.94 -1.06
C ILE A 128 -10.41 4.70 -2.02
N LEU A 129 -11.03 4.00 -2.96
CA LEU A 129 -11.95 4.55 -3.97
C LEU A 129 -13.25 5.09 -3.36
N SER A 130 -13.67 4.57 -2.21
CA SER A 130 -14.87 5.07 -1.50
C SER A 130 -14.74 6.54 -1.07
N GLY A 131 -13.51 7.07 -0.99
CA GLY A 131 -13.22 8.43 -0.55
C GLY A 131 -13.32 8.66 0.96
N LYS A 132 -13.80 7.67 1.74
CA LYS A 132 -13.91 7.76 3.19
C LYS A 132 -12.62 7.25 3.86
N PRO A 133 -12.23 7.81 5.02
CA PRO A 133 -11.22 7.19 5.85
C PRO A 133 -11.62 5.77 6.24
N PHE A 134 -10.64 4.86 6.26
CA PHE A 134 -10.84 3.47 6.67
C PHE A 134 -9.76 2.99 7.63
N PHE A 135 -10.05 1.91 8.34
CA PHE A 135 -9.06 1.10 9.06
C PHE A 135 -9.26 -0.36 8.69
N LEU A 136 -8.34 -0.90 7.90
CA LEU A 136 -8.31 -2.29 7.47
C LEU A 136 -7.38 -3.10 8.40
N SER A 137 -7.94 -4.12 9.04
CA SER A 137 -7.26 -5.00 10.00
C SER A 137 -7.23 -6.42 9.46
N ALA A 138 -6.03 -6.91 9.15
CA ALA A 138 -5.77 -8.21 8.55
C ALA A 138 -5.03 -9.13 9.54
N THR A 139 -5.50 -10.36 9.69
CA THR A 139 -4.82 -11.38 10.52
C THR A 139 -4.30 -12.50 9.62
N TYR A 140 -3.08 -12.96 9.85
CA TYR A 140 -2.43 -14.04 9.09
C TYR A 140 -2.03 -15.22 9.98
N SER A 141 -1.94 -16.40 9.36
CA SER A 141 -1.45 -17.64 9.99
C SER A 141 0.08 -17.67 10.08
N THR A 142 0.60 -18.70 10.78
CA THR A 142 2.02 -19.04 10.79
C THR A 142 2.60 -19.37 9.42
N GLU A 143 1.76 -19.74 8.45
CA GLU A 143 2.11 -19.99 7.05
C GLU A 143 1.89 -18.74 6.17
N ASN A 144 1.70 -17.56 6.77
CA ASN A 144 1.39 -16.29 6.10
C ASN A 144 0.15 -16.35 5.19
N LYS A 145 -0.87 -17.14 5.58
CA LYS A 145 -2.18 -17.15 4.92
C LYS A 145 -3.11 -16.16 5.62
N LEU A 146 -3.84 -15.35 4.87
CA LEU A 146 -4.89 -14.48 5.42
C LEU A 146 -5.95 -15.35 6.14
N ILE A 147 -6.24 -15.02 7.40
CA ILE A 147 -7.19 -15.70 8.30
C ILE A 147 -8.44 -14.87 8.55
N SER A 148 -8.32 -13.53 8.52
CA SER A 148 -9.43 -12.60 8.69
C SER A 148 -9.07 -11.22 8.16
N LEU A 149 -10.09 -10.50 7.70
CA LEU A 149 -9.96 -9.12 7.25
C LEU A 149 -11.20 -8.32 7.64
N THR A 150 -11.02 -7.24 8.40
CA THR A 150 -12.11 -6.41 8.93
C THR A 150 -11.84 -4.94 8.63
N GLU A 151 -12.86 -4.21 8.16
CA GLU A 151 -12.89 -2.75 8.21
C GLU A 151 -13.42 -2.36 9.59
N GLU A 152 -12.55 -1.80 10.43
CA GLU A 152 -12.78 -1.58 11.86
C GLU A 152 -13.70 -0.39 12.14
N ILE A 153 -13.81 0.59 11.23
CA ILE A 153 -14.67 1.76 11.44
C ILE A 153 -16.15 1.39 11.29
N SER A 154 -16.46 0.55 10.31
CA SER A 154 -17.80 0.05 10.02
C SER A 154 -18.04 -1.36 10.55
N GLU A 155 -17.09 -1.94 11.27
CA GLU A 155 -17.11 -3.31 11.81
C GLU A 155 -17.44 -4.38 10.75
N THR A 156 -17.06 -4.11 9.50
CA THR A 156 -17.46 -4.94 8.36
C THR A 156 -16.40 -6.01 8.10
N LYS A 157 -16.80 -7.29 8.17
CA LYS A 157 -15.93 -8.41 7.78
C LYS A 157 -15.87 -8.53 6.26
N LEU A 158 -14.67 -8.45 5.70
CA LEU A 158 -14.39 -8.46 4.27
C LEU A 158 -13.87 -9.82 3.79
N TYR A 159 -13.14 -10.54 4.65
CA TYR A 159 -12.62 -11.89 4.43
C TYR A 159 -12.93 -12.73 5.68
N PRO A 160 -13.19 -14.06 5.56
CA PRO A 160 -13.32 -14.94 6.73
C PRO A 160 -12.13 -14.74 7.65
#